data_AF-A0A538QVA4-F1
#
_entry.id   AF-A0A538QVA4-F1
#
_cell.length_a   1.000
_cell.length_b   1.000
_cell.length_c   1.000
_cell.angle_alpha   90.00
_cell.angle_beta   90.00
_cell.angle_gamma   90.00
#
_symmetry.space_group_name_H-M   'P 1'
#
loop_
_entity.id
_entity.type
_entity.pdbx_description
1 polymer ?
#
loop_
_entity_poly.entity_id
_entity_poly.type
_entity_poly.pdbx_seq_one_letter_code
_entity_poly.pdbx_strand_id
1 'polypeptide(L)'
;MNAPVQGTASDMIKIAMVRMHAALRERRLQSRMLLQVHDELLFESPPEEVERMAGLARDIMESALPLAVPIVVDVKTGLDWSQV
;
A
#
# COMPACT_ATOMS: atom_id res chain seq x y z
N MET A 1 -16.81 -16.78 -14.04
CA MET A 1 -16.75 -17.32 -12.68
C MET A 1 -15.44 -16.87 -12.01
N ASN A 2 -15.29 -15.57 -11.72
CA ASN A 2 -14.11 -14.96 -11.06
C ASN A 2 -14.50 -13.94 -9.96
N ALA A 3 -15.80 -13.66 -9.82
CA ALA A 3 -16.32 -12.57 -8.98
C ALA A 3 -15.94 -12.68 -7.49
N PRO A 4 -15.92 -13.86 -6.84
CA PRO A 4 -15.51 -13.94 -5.44
C PRO A 4 -14.03 -13.62 -5.21
N VAL A 5 -13.14 -14.09 -6.10
CA VAL A 5 -11.68 -13.86 -5.97
C VAL A 5 -11.34 -12.40 -6.27
N GLN A 6 -11.90 -11.84 -7.34
CA GLN A 6 -11.69 -10.43 -7.71
C GLN A 6 -12.34 -9.48 -6.70
N GLY A 7 -13.47 -9.86 -6.10
CA GLY A 7 -14.13 -9.12 -5.03
C GLY A 7 -13.25 -9.00 -3.80
N THR A 8 -12.74 -10.12 -3.29
CA THR A 8 -11.85 -10.12 -2.11
C THR A 8 -10.59 -9.28 -2.34
N ALA A 9 -9.97 -9.37 -3.52
CA ALA A 9 -8.82 -8.53 -3.86
C ALA A 9 -9.18 -7.03 -3.86
N SER A 10 -10.35 -6.67 -4.40
CA SER A 10 -10.86 -5.30 -4.41
C SER A 10 -11.15 -4.77 -3.00
N ASP A 11 -11.64 -5.61 -2.11
CA ASP A 11 -11.90 -5.21 -0.72
C ASP A 11 -10.60 -5.05 0.06
N MET A 12 -9.64 -5.95 -0.13
CA MET A 12 -8.32 -5.89 0.48
C MET A 12 -7.59 -4.58 0.14
N ILE A 13 -7.55 -4.20 -1.15
CA ILE A 13 -6.87 -2.97 -1.57
C ILE A 13 -7.55 -1.72 -0.97
N LYS A 14 -8.89 -1.68 -0.93
CA LYS A 14 -9.63 -0.55 -0.33
C LYS A 14 -9.38 -0.44 1.17
N ILE A 15 -9.33 -1.56 1.88
CA ILE A 15 -9.01 -1.58 3.31
C ILE A 15 -7.58 -1.07 3.52
N ALA A 16 -6.61 -1.55 2.73
CA ALA A 16 -5.24 -1.06 2.77
C ALA A 16 -5.17 0.45 2.53
N MET A 17 -5.89 0.96 1.53
CA MET A 17 -5.94 2.40 1.23
C MET A 17 -6.43 3.24 2.41
N VAL A 18 -7.53 2.84 3.05
CA VAL A 18 -8.08 3.56 4.21
C VAL A 18 -7.13 3.51 5.41
N ARG A 19 -6.52 2.35 5.67
CA ARG A 19 -5.54 2.19 6.76
C ARG A 19 -4.28 3.00 6.52
N MET A 20 -3.75 2.99 5.29
CA MET A 20 -2.61 3.84 4.90
C MET A 20 -2.95 5.31 5.12
N HIS A 21 -4.10 5.76 4.67
CA HIS A 21 -4.53 7.15 4.87
C HIS A 21 -4.58 7.53 6.36
N ALA A 22 -5.14 6.67 7.21
CA ALA A 22 -5.16 6.90 8.66
C ALA A 22 -3.75 6.93 9.27
N ALA A 23 -2.89 5.97 8.90
CA ALA A 23 -1.54 5.85 9.45
C ALA A 23 -0.63 7.02 9.06
N LEU A 24 -0.72 7.51 7.82
CA LEU A 24 0.01 8.70 7.37
C LEU A 24 -0.36 9.92 8.24
N ARG A 25 -1.65 10.09 8.55
CA ARG A 25 -2.14 11.19 9.39
C ARG A 25 -1.70 11.06 10.84
N GLU A 26 -1.83 9.87 11.42
CA GLU A 26 -1.44 9.59 12.81
C GLU A 26 0.06 9.84 13.02
N ARG A 27 0.89 9.36 12.10
CA ARG A 27 2.36 9.50 12.14
C ARG A 27 2.85 10.87 11.65
N ARG A 28 1.94 11.72 11.17
CA ARG A 28 2.21 13.06 10.61
C ARG A 28 3.26 13.03 9.49
N LEU A 29 3.22 11.99 8.67
CA LEU A 29 4.10 11.87 7.52
C LEU A 29 3.68 12.85 6.42
N GLN A 30 4.67 13.38 5.70
CA GLN A 30 4.42 14.23 4.55
C GLN A 30 4.13 13.40 3.28
N SER A 31 4.46 12.11 3.28
CA SER A 31 4.15 11.19 2.18
C SER A 31 2.66 11.17 1.81
N ARG A 32 2.37 10.95 0.52
CA ARG A 32 1.02 10.96 -0.04
C ARG A 32 0.80 9.77 -0.96
N MET A 33 -0.36 9.14 -0.85
CA MET A 33 -0.83 8.18 -1.86
C MET A 33 -1.28 8.95 -3.09
N LEU A 34 -0.67 8.66 -4.24
CA LEU A 34 -0.94 9.33 -5.51
C LEU A 34 -1.96 8.57 -6.34
N LEU A 35 -1.71 7.28 -6.54
CA LEU A 35 -2.46 6.44 -7.47
C LEU A 35 -2.66 5.04 -6.89
N GLN A 36 -3.73 4.41 -7.33
CA GLN A 36 -3.97 2.99 -7.18
C GLN A 36 -4.20 2.41 -8.59
N VAL A 37 -3.44 1.37 -8.95
CA VAL A 37 -3.55 0.70 -10.25
C VAL A 37 -3.50 -0.80 -9.99
N HIS A 38 -4.58 -1.52 -10.36
CA HIS A 38 -4.72 -2.96 -10.08
C HIS A 38 -4.59 -3.32 -8.59
N ASP A 39 -3.46 -3.84 -8.15
CA ASP A 39 -3.11 -4.19 -6.77
C ASP A 39 -1.95 -3.35 -6.22
N GLU A 40 -1.52 -2.33 -6.97
CA GLU A 40 -0.42 -1.45 -6.63
C GLU A 40 -0.91 -0.12 -6.06
N LEU A 41 -0.16 0.40 -5.07
CA LEU A 41 -0.34 1.73 -4.50
C LEU A 41 0.93 2.53 -4.71
N LEU A 42 0.81 3.64 -5.45
CA LEU A 42 1.92 4.56 -5.70
C LEU A 42 1.91 5.67 -4.66
N PHE A 43 3.08 5.96 -4.10
CA PHE A 43 3.27 7.03 -3.13
C PHE A 43 4.37 7.99 -3.57
N GLU A 44 4.19 9.26 -3.24
CA GLU A 44 5.27 10.24 -3.20
C GLU A 44 5.68 10.44 -1.75
N SER A 45 6.97 10.48 -1.48
CA SER A 45 7.52 10.62 -0.13
C SER A 45 8.79 11.46 -0.15
N PRO A 46 9.00 12.34 0.85
CA PRO A 46 10.31 12.96 1.07
C PRO A 46 11.38 11.87 1.24
N PRO A 47 12.63 12.10 0.78
CA PRO A 47 13.73 11.15 0.88
C PRO A 47 13.95 10.60 2.30
N GLU A 48 13.80 11.45 3.31
CA GLU A 48 13.96 11.11 4.73
C GLU A 48 12.84 10.22 5.29
N GLU A 49 11.70 10.13 4.61
CA GLU A 49 10.55 9.30 5.02
C GLU A 49 10.51 7.95 4.29
N VAL A 50 11.28 7.77 3.21
CA VAL A 50 11.18 6.61 2.29
C VAL A 50 11.25 5.26 3.01
N GLU A 51 12.27 5.03 3.84
CA GLU A 51 12.43 3.75 4.56
C GLU A 51 11.25 3.49 5.51
N ARG A 52 10.79 4.54 6.21
CA ARG A 52 9.67 4.45 7.14
C ARG A 52 8.36 4.18 6.39
N MET A 53 8.18 4.80 5.23
CA MET A 53 7.01 4.59 4.39
C MET A 53 7.00 3.19 3.79
N ALA A 54 8.14 2.69 3.33
CA ALA A 54 8.28 1.34 2.78
C ALA A 54 7.88 0.27 3.79
N GLY A 55 8.37 0.36 5.04
CA GLY A 55 7.97 -0.54 6.11
C GLY A 55 6.49 -0.43 6.45
N LEU A 56 5.98 0.80 6.58
CA LEU A 56 4.57 1.04 6.88
C LEU A 56 3.63 0.47 5.80
N ALA A 57 3.95 0.70 4.53
CA ALA A 57 3.15 0.23 3.40
C ALA A 57 3.11 -1.30 3.37
N ARG A 58 4.26 -1.96 3.54
CA ARG A 58 4.36 -3.42 3.64
C ARG A 58 3.46 -3.95 4.76
N ASP A 59 3.65 -3.45 5.98
CA ASP A 59 2.90 -3.92 7.15
C ASP A 59 1.39 -3.78 6.97
N ILE A 60 0.93 -2.63 6.46
CA ILE A 60 -0.49 -2.36 6.28
C ILE A 60 -1.10 -3.19 5.15
N MET A 61 -0.39 -3.33 4.02
CA MET A 61 -0.90 -4.06 2.86
C MET A 61 -0.92 -5.58 3.13
N GLU A 62 0.13 -6.15 3.76
CA GLU A 62 0.17 -7.59 4.09
C GLU A 62 -0.86 -7.96 5.16
N SER A 63 -1.21 -7.03 6.06
CA SER A 63 -2.19 -7.26 7.13
C SER A 63 -3.60 -6.73 6.84
N ALA A 64 -3.86 -6.25 5.61
CA ALA A 64 -5.10 -5.57 5.25
C ALA A 64 -6.35 -6.42 5.53
N LEU A 65 -6.28 -7.72 5.25
CA LEU A 65 -7.34 -8.69 5.50
C LEU A 65 -6.76 -9.98 6.11
N PRO A 66 -7.37 -10.56 7.16
CA PRO A 66 -6.94 -11.84 7.69
C PRO A 66 -7.27 -12.96 6.69
N LEU A 67 -6.23 -13.58 6.14
CA LEU A 67 -6.35 -14.70 5.20
C LEU A 67 -5.58 -15.91 5.75
N ALA A 68 -6.01 -17.10 5.36
CA ALA A 68 -5.35 -18.35 5.76
C ALA A 68 -3.96 -18.54 5.14
N VAL A 69 -3.65 -17.75 4.10
CA VAL A 69 -2.37 -17.72 3.40
C VAL A 69 -1.74 -16.33 3.55
N PRO A 70 -0.40 -16.23 3.67
CA PRO A 70 0.26 -14.95 3.78
C PRO A 70 0.14 -14.16 2.47
N ILE A 71 -0.14 -12.86 2.60
CA ILE A 71 -0.02 -11.90 1.51
C ILE A 71 1.42 -11.38 1.50
N VAL A 72 2.00 -11.27 0.31
CA VAL A 72 3.35 -10.75 0.11
C VAL A 72 3.24 -9.44 -0.65
N VAL A 73 3.90 -8.41 -0.17
CA VAL A 73 3.94 -7.10 -0.82
C VAL A 73 5.37 -6.84 -1.31
N ASP A 74 5.54 -6.56 -2.59
CA ASP A 74 6.81 -6.05 -3.09
C ASP A 74 6.84 -4.53 -2.93
N VAL A 75 7.98 -4.00 -2.49
CA VAL A 75 8.14 -2.55 -2.29
C VAL A 75 9.38 -2.11 -3.02
N LYS A 76 9.19 -1.17 -3.93
CA LYS A 76 10.25 -0.56 -4.73
C LYS A 76 10.24 0.95 -4.51
N THR A 77 11.40 1.57 -4.68
CA THR A 77 11.60 3.01 -4.51
C THR A 77 12.48 3.54 -5.64
N GLY A 78 12.15 4.70 -6.18
CA GLY A 78 12.84 5.31 -7.30
C GLY A 78 12.57 6.82 -7.35
N LEU A 79 13.36 7.55 -8.15
CA LEU A 79 13.20 9.00 -8.29
C LEU A 79 12.05 9.39 -9.24
N ASP A 80 11.63 8.46 -10.09
CA ASP A 80 10.48 8.60 -10.96
C ASP A 80 9.76 7.23 -11.09
N TRP A 81 8.54 7.25 -11.63
CA TRP A 81 7.72 6.04 -11.71
C TRP A 81 8.28 4.98 -12.67
N SER A 82 9.15 5.33 -13.61
CA SER A 82 9.78 4.33 -14.49
C SER A 82 10.92 3.55 -13.80
N GLN A 83 11.37 4.03 -12.64
CA GLN A 83 12.41 3.41 -11.82
C GLN A 83 11.87 2.53 -10.68
N VAL A 84 10.53 2.51 -10.50
CA VAL A 84 9.82 1.65 -9.53
C VAL A 84 9.10 0.52 -10.24
#